data_AF-A0A8J7FI30-F1
#
_entry.id   AF-A0A8J7FI30-F1
#
_cell.length_a   1.000
_cell.length_b   1.000
_cell.length_c   1.000
_cell.angle_alpha   90.00
_cell.angle_beta   90.00
_cell.angle_gamma   90.00
#
_symmetry.space_group_name_H-M   'P 1'
#
loop_
_entity.id
_entity.type
_entity.pdbx_description
1 polymer ?
#
loop_
_entity_poly.entity_id
_entity_poly.type
_entity_poly.pdbx_seq_one_letter_code
_entity_poly.pdbx_strand_id
1 'polypeptide(L)'
;MNKILIVEDDRKLAALTAEFLQQHAFDVSTLARGDAVLPWLDKHAVDLVILDLMLPGRDGFEVCKDIRRQHDLPILMLTARGDSIDQIIGLENGADDYVVKPVEPRLLLARVKALLRRNHKESREQRDLITLGALQIRRSTRTALLAGREMTLTSSEFELLWLLCERAGEVVSRDEILLHLRGIDFDGFDRSADVIISRLRRKLGEQQDHPHRIKTVWAKGYQLTAAGDA
;
A
#
# COMPACT_ATOMS: atom_id res chain seq x y z
N MET A 1 9.94 -0.20 -1.79
CA MET A 1 10.31 -1.63 -1.81
C MET A 1 9.83 -2.19 -0.50
N ASN A 2 8.99 -3.23 -0.51
CA ASN A 2 8.31 -3.66 0.71
C ASN A 2 9.28 -4.47 1.58
N LYS A 3 9.29 -4.17 2.87
CA LYS A 3 10.14 -4.78 3.89
C LYS A 3 9.41 -5.94 4.56
N ILE A 4 10.02 -7.11 4.60
CA ILE A 4 9.46 -8.32 5.19
C ILE A 4 10.39 -8.78 6.31
N LEU A 5 9.80 -9.08 7.47
CA LEU A 5 10.50 -9.78 8.54
C LEU A 5 10.10 -11.26 8.52
N ILE A 6 11.07 -12.15 8.43
CA ILE A 6 10.86 -13.60 8.63
C ILE A 6 11.33 -13.97 10.03
N VAL A 7 10.47 -14.63 10.80
CA VAL A 7 10.80 -15.15 12.12
C VAL A 7 10.73 -16.66 12.09
N GLU A 8 11.89 -17.30 12.07
CA GLU A 8 12.07 -18.73 11.79
C GLU A 8 13.36 -19.23 12.47
N ASP A 9 13.27 -20.29 13.28
CA ASP A 9 14.42 -20.85 14.00
C ASP A 9 15.32 -21.69 13.08
N ASP A 10 14.77 -22.36 12.06
CA ASP A 10 15.54 -22.96 10.98
C ASP A 10 16.18 -21.90 10.09
N ARG A 11 17.42 -21.55 10.42
CA ARG A 11 18.23 -20.56 9.68
C ARG A 11 18.38 -20.87 8.20
N LYS A 12 18.42 -22.15 7.81
CA LYS A 12 18.58 -22.54 6.41
C LYS A 12 17.29 -22.28 5.65
N LEU A 13 16.15 -22.65 6.22
CA LEU A 13 14.83 -22.35 5.64
C LEU A 13 14.58 -20.85 5.56
N ALA A 14 14.92 -20.11 6.62
CA ALA A 14 14.82 -18.66 6.66
C ALA A 14 15.65 -18.00 5.55
N ALA A 15 16.90 -18.43 5.37
CA ALA A 15 17.81 -17.91 4.34
C ALA A 15 17.30 -18.19 2.93
N LEU A 16 16.87 -19.42 2.63
CA LEU A 16 16.33 -19.80 1.32
C LEU A 16 15.05 -19.02 0.99
N THR A 17 14.18 -18.84 1.98
CA THR A 17 12.95 -18.07 1.82
C THR A 17 13.24 -16.59 1.60
N ALA A 18 14.19 -16.03 2.36
CA ALA A 18 14.64 -14.65 2.22
C ALA A 18 15.24 -14.39 0.84
N GLU A 19 16.16 -15.25 0.38
CA GLU A 19 16.77 -15.14 -0.94
C GLU A 19 15.72 -15.15 -2.06
N PHE A 20 14.77 -16.07 -1.99
CA PHE A 20 13.68 -16.16 -2.96
C PHE A 20 12.81 -14.90 -2.99
N LEU A 21 12.44 -14.34 -1.83
CA LEU A 21 11.67 -13.10 -1.77
C LEU A 21 12.49 -11.88 -2.22
N GLN A 22 13.79 -11.82 -1.91
CA GLN A 22 14.69 -10.76 -2.38
C GLN A 22 14.81 -10.74 -3.91
N GLN A 23 14.89 -11.91 -4.56
CA GLN A 23 14.83 -12.03 -6.02
C GLN A 23 13.52 -11.48 -6.63
N HIS A 24 12.47 -11.37 -5.82
CA HIS A 24 11.17 -10.79 -6.18
C HIS A 24 10.97 -9.35 -5.69
N ALA A 25 12.07 -8.62 -5.46
CA ALA A 25 12.10 -7.20 -5.11
C ALA A 25 11.48 -6.87 -3.74
N PHE A 26 11.69 -7.74 -2.75
CA PHE A 26 11.43 -7.47 -1.34
C PHE A 26 12.74 -7.21 -0.59
N ASP A 27 12.68 -6.32 0.40
CA ASP A 27 13.75 -6.16 1.39
C ASP A 27 13.42 -7.12 2.55
N VAL A 28 14.35 -8.01 2.93
CA VAL A 28 14.04 -9.11 3.86
C VAL A 28 15.04 -9.13 5.01
N SER A 29 14.50 -9.08 6.23
CA SER A 29 15.23 -9.31 7.48
C SER A 29 14.80 -10.63 8.12
N THR A 30 15.69 -11.25 8.90
CA THR A 30 15.39 -12.52 9.57
C THR A 30 15.69 -12.47 11.07
N LEU A 31 14.86 -13.14 11.86
CA LEU A 31 15.06 -13.42 13.28
C LEU A 31 14.82 -14.91 13.55
N ALA A 32 15.48 -15.46 14.56
CA ALA A 32 15.40 -16.89 14.89
C ALA A 32 14.75 -17.19 16.24
N ARG A 33 14.23 -16.17 16.93
CA ARG A 33 13.63 -16.29 18.27
C ARG A 33 12.43 -15.38 18.43
N GLY A 34 11.39 -15.85 19.11
CA GLY A 34 10.17 -15.09 19.34
C GLY A 34 10.34 -13.92 20.30
N ASP A 35 11.23 -14.04 21.28
CA ASP A 35 11.53 -12.99 22.27
C ASP A 35 12.30 -11.79 21.69
N ALA A 36 12.90 -11.95 20.51
CA ALA A 36 13.62 -10.89 19.81
C ALA A 36 12.71 -10.03 18.90
N VAL A 37 11.47 -10.47 18.62
CA VAL A 37 10.62 -9.89 17.58
C VAL A 37 10.16 -8.48 17.92
N LEU A 38 9.50 -8.30 19.08
CA LEU A 38 8.98 -7.00 19.49
C LEU A 38 10.09 -5.94 19.65
N PRO A 39 11.20 -6.22 20.39
CA PRO A 39 12.30 -5.26 20.51
C PRO A 39 12.94 -4.86 19.18
N TRP A 40 12.84 -5.71 18.16
CA TRP A 40 13.32 -5.43 16.82
C TRP A 40 12.34 -4.57 16.03
N LEU A 41 11.04 -4.87 16.08
CA LEU A 41 9.98 -4.10 15.44
C LEU A 41 9.85 -2.67 15.98
N ASP A 42 10.16 -2.45 17.27
CA ASP A 42 10.23 -1.12 17.88
C ASP A 42 11.27 -0.21 17.21
N LYS A 43 12.29 -0.80 16.58
CA LYS A 43 13.42 -0.09 15.96
C LYS A 43 13.38 -0.10 14.44
N HIS A 44 12.59 -0.99 13.85
CA HIS A 44 12.58 -1.23 12.40
C HIS A 44 11.14 -1.40 11.91
N ALA A 45 10.72 -0.49 11.03
CA ALA A 45 9.44 -0.61 10.34
C ALA A 45 9.52 -1.69 9.25
N VAL A 46 8.50 -2.55 9.18
CA VAL A 46 8.30 -3.56 8.14
C VAL A 46 6.85 -3.54 7.65
N ASP A 47 6.64 -4.03 6.43
CA ASP A 47 5.34 -4.04 5.76
C ASP A 47 4.62 -5.39 5.90
N LEU A 48 5.31 -6.45 6.33
CA LEU A 48 4.74 -7.79 6.58
C LEU A 48 5.67 -8.62 7.50
N VAL A 49 5.07 -9.44 8.36
CA VAL A 49 5.79 -10.46 9.15
C VAL A 49 5.38 -11.86 8.69
N ILE A 50 6.38 -12.70 8.39
CA ILE A 50 6.21 -14.15 8.23
C ILE A 50 6.67 -14.80 9.53
N LEU A 51 5.80 -15.55 10.20
CA LEU A 51 6.01 -16.00 11.58
C LEU A 51 5.84 -17.52 11.70
N ASP A 52 6.87 -18.24 12.16
CA ASP A 52 6.68 -19.60 12.67
C ASP A 52 6.06 -19.55 14.08
N LEU A 53 5.29 -20.59 14.40
CA LEU A 53 4.77 -20.85 15.75
C LEU A 53 5.81 -21.48 16.66
N MET A 54 6.66 -22.36 16.13
CA MET A 54 7.59 -23.17 16.93
C MET A 54 8.91 -22.44 17.18
N LEU A 55 8.84 -21.28 17.83
CA LEU A 55 10.01 -20.43 18.06
C LEU A 55 10.61 -20.65 19.47
N PRO A 56 11.95 -20.63 19.60
CA PRO A 56 12.59 -20.59 20.90
C PRO A 56 12.38 -19.25 21.59
N GLY A 57 12.38 -19.28 22.93
CA GLY A 57 12.20 -18.11 23.79
C GLY A 57 10.73 -17.71 23.98
N ARG A 58 9.95 -17.67 22.90
CA ARG A 58 8.53 -17.37 22.96
C ARG A 58 7.75 -17.96 21.79
N ASP A 59 6.58 -18.52 22.08
CA ASP A 59 5.69 -19.14 21.09
C ASP A 59 5.11 -18.12 20.10
N GLY A 60 4.96 -18.51 18.84
CA GLY A 60 4.52 -17.61 17.78
C GLY A 60 3.07 -17.12 17.93
N PHE A 61 2.17 -17.84 18.61
CA PHE A 61 0.84 -17.31 18.91
C PHE A 61 0.92 -16.13 19.87
N GLU A 62 1.78 -16.22 20.89
CA GLU A 62 1.99 -15.11 21.82
C GLU A 62 2.65 -13.91 21.13
N VAL A 63 3.65 -14.17 20.28
CA VAL A 63 4.30 -13.14 19.48
C VAL A 63 3.27 -12.44 18.58
N CYS A 64 2.40 -13.20 17.90
CA CYS A 64 1.35 -12.64 17.05
C CYS A 64 0.42 -11.71 17.83
N LYS A 65 -0.05 -12.12 19.01
CA LYS A 65 -0.89 -11.29 19.89
C LYS A 65 -0.21 -9.98 20.27
N ASP A 66 1.08 -10.03 20.58
CA ASP A 66 1.81 -8.84 21.02
C ASP A 66 2.14 -7.90 19.87
N ILE A 67 2.47 -8.43 18.69
CA ILE A 67 2.58 -7.61 17.47
C ILE A 67 1.25 -6.89 17.24
N ARG A 68 0.11 -7.59 17.31
CA ARG A 68 -1.22 -7.00 17.09
C ARG A 68 -1.60 -5.91 18.08
N ARG A 69 -1.07 -5.95 19.30
CA ARG A 69 -1.31 -4.91 20.31
C ARG A 69 -0.56 -3.62 20.02
N GLN A 70 0.55 -3.68 19.28
CA GLN A 70 1.50 -2.57 19.13
C GLN A 70 1.67 -2.10 17.69
N HIS A 71 1.37 -2.96 16.71
CA HIS A 71 1.60 -2.72 15.30
C HIS A 71 0.40 -3.17 14.45
N ASP A 72 0.11 -2.37 13.44
CA ASP A 72 -0.93 -2.65 12.45
C ASP A 72 -0.28 -3.02 11.10
N LEU A 73 0.25 -4.25 11.04
CA LEU A 73 0.93 -4.80 9.87
C LEU A 73 0.45 -6.22 9.61
N PRO A 74 0.51 -6.74 8.37
CA PRO A 74 0.01 -8.05 8.07
C PRO A 74 0.94 -9.15 8.62
N ILE A 75 0.35 -10.21 9.17
CA ILE A 75 1.05 -11.36 9.75
C ILE A 75 0.63 -12.62 9.01
N LEU A 76 1.60 -13.27 8.36
CA LEU A 76 1.45 -14.58 7.73
C LEU A 76 2.08 -15.64 8.64
N MET A 77 1.28 -16.56 9.17
CA MET A 77 1.81 -17.72 9.87
C MET A 77 2.33 -18.75 8.85
N LEU A 78 3.57 -19.21 9.02
CA LEU A 78 4.20 -20.24 8.19
C LEU A 78 4.81 -21.30 9.11
N THR A 79 4.16 -22.45 9.27
CA THR A 79 4.51 -23.42 10.32
C THR A 79 4.22 -24.87 9.93
N ALA A 80 4.86 -25.83 10.60
CA ALA A 80 4.59 -27.26 10.41
C ALA A 80 3.30 -27.74 11.11
N ARG A 81 2.70 -26.92 11.99
CA ARG A 81 1.43 -27.26 12.65
C ARG A 81 0.27 -27.16 11.65
N GLY A 82 -0.22 -28.32 11.22
CA GLY A 82 -1.23 -28.42 10.17
C GLY A 82 -2.67 -28.66 10.64
N ASP A 83 -2.91 -28.84 11.93
CA ASP A 83 -4.25 -29.12 12.48
C ASP A 83 -5.21 -27.94 12.19
N SER A 84 -6.45 -28.24 11.82
CA SER A 84 -7.47 -27.22 11.56
C SER A 84 -7.73 -26.36 12.80
N ILE A 85 -7.60 -26.93 14.00
CA ILE A 85 -7.73 -26.20 15.27
C ILE A 85 -6.64 -25.12 15.37
N ASP A 86 -5.39 -25.45 15.03
CA ASP A 86 -4.27 -24.51 15.09
C ASP A 86 -4.41 -23.37 14.08
N GLN A 87 -4.96 -23.66 12.90
CA GLN A 87 -5.26 -22.66 11.88
C GLN A 87 -6.33 -21.68 12.36
N ILE A 88 -7.42 -22.19 12.94
CA ILE A 88 -8.49 -21.36 13.52
C ILE A 88 -7.91 -20.47 14.63
N ILE A 89 -7.17 -21.07 15.56
CA ILE A 89 -6.51 -20.34 16.65
C ILE A 89 -5.58 -19.26 16.08
N GLY A 90 -4.78 -19.56 15.06
CA GLY A 90 -3.87 -18.58 14.46
C GLY A 90 -4.59 -17.35 13.92
N LEU A 91 -5.67 -17.56 13.16
CA LEU A 91 -6.47 -16.49 12.59
C LEU A 91 -7.21 -15.69 13.68
N GLU A 92 -7.78 -16.36 14.69
CA GLU A 92 -8.45 -15.69 15.82
C GLU A 92 -7.49 -14.85 16.67
N ASN A 93 -6.22 -15.27 16.76
CA ASN A 93 -5.16 -14.53 17.46
C ASN A 93 -4.51 -13.44 16.59
N GLY A 94 -5.08 -13.17 15.42
CA GLY A 94 -4.76 -12.04 14.58
C GLY A 94 -3.80 -12.34 13.44
N ALA A 95 -3.53 -13.58 13.06
CA ALA A 95 -2.90 -13.82 11.76
C ALA A 95 -3.87 -13.44 10.63
N ASP A 96 -3.36 -12.85 9.55
CA ASP A 96 -4.18 -12.55 8.36
C ASP A 96 -4.29 -13.74 7.41
N ASP A 97 -3.32 -14.64 7.48
CA ASP A 97 -3.26 -15.86 6.69
C ASP A 97 -2.40 -16.90 7.41
N TYR A 98 -2.64 -18.17 7.09
CA TYR A 98 -1.98 -19.31 7.71
C TYR A 98 -1.58 -20.33 6.64
N VAL A 99 -0.31 -20.71 6.63
CA VAL A 99 0.25 -21.64 5.67
C VAL A 99 1.01 -22.76 6.38
N VAL A 100 0.61 -23.99 6.07
CA VAL A 100 1.26 -25.20 6.57
C VAL A 100 2.48 -25.54 5.71
N LYS A 101 3.62 -25.81 6.33
CA LYS A 101 4.83 -26.33 5.68
C LYS A 101 4.63 -27.80 5.30
N PRO A 102 5.12 -28.26 4.13
CA PRO A 102 5.89 -27.52 3.14
C PRO A 102 5.02 -26.65 2.23
N VAL A 103 5.48 -25.45 1.89
CA VAL A 103 4.81 -24.54 0.96
C VAL A 103 5.60 -24.43 -0.34
N GLU A 104 4.91 -24.42 -1.48
CA GLU A 104 5.53 -24.08 -2.75
C GLU A 104 5.97 -22.59 -2.74
N PRO A 105 7.21 -22.24 -3.13
CA PRO A 105 7.70 -20.86 -3.06
C PRO A 105 6.79 -19.85 -3.79
N ARG A 106 6.22 -20.23 -4.94
CA ARG A 106 5.30 -19.38 -5.70
C ARG A 106 3.97 -19.14 -4.99
N LEU A 107 3.48 -20.12 -4.23
CA LEU A 107 2.27 -19.97 -3.42
C LEU A 107 2.54 -19.00 -2.26
N LEU A 108 3.68 -19.12 -1.58
CA LEU A 108 4.09 -18.19 -0.53
C LEU A 108 4.17 -16.76 -1.07
N LEU A 109 4.82 -16.56 -2.22
CA LEU A 109 4.90 -15.27 -2.89
C LEU A 109 3.52 -14.67 -3.21
N ALA A 110 2.59 -15.49 -3.71
CA ALA A 110 1.24 -15.05 -4.02
C ALA A 110 0.49 -14.55 -2.78
N ARG A 111 0.61 -15.27 -1.65
CA ARG A 111 0.01 -14.90 -0.37
C ARG A 111 0.61 -13.62 0.21
N VAL A 112 1.93 -13.51 0.22
CA VAL A 112 2.65 -12.28 0.60
C VAL A 112 2.16 -11.08 -0.21
N LYS A 113 2.08 -11.20 -1.54
CA LYS A 113 1.58 -10.12 -2.42
C LYS A 113 0.11 -9.79 -2.16
N ALA A 114 -0.72 -10.76 -1.81
CA ALA A 114 -2.13 -10.53 -1.51
C ALA A 114 -2.30 -9.74 -0.21
N LEU A 115 -1.56 -10.09 0.84
CA LEU A 115 -1.58 -9.41 2.14
C LEU A 115 -1.10 -7.96 2.02
N LEU A 116 0.02 -7.72 1.33
CA LEU A 116 0.55 -6.38 1.10
C LEU A 116 -0.42 -5.48 0.28
N ARG A 117 -1.20 -6.08 -0.64
CA ARG A 117 -2.23 -5.35 -1.38
C ARG A 117 -3.43 -4.95 -0.51
N ARG A 118 -3.76 -5.76 0.51
CA ARG A 118 -4.87 -5.51 1.44
C ARG A 118 -4.57 -4.33 2.36
N ASN A 119 -3.36 -4.24 2.92
CA ASN A 119 -2.96 -3.07 3.72
C ASN A 119 -2.90 -1.78 2.89
N HIS A 120 -2.49 -1.87 1.62
CA HIS A 120 -2.63 -0.73 0.71
C HIS A 120 -4.09 -0.35 0.42
N LYS A 121 -5.03 -1.29 0.49
CA LYS A 121 -6.47 -1.03 0.34
C LYS A 121 -7.09 -0.45 1.62
N GLU A 122 -6.77 -0.95 2.80
CA GLU A 122 -7.26 -0.41 4.08
C GLU A 122 -6.70 1.01 4.35
N SER A 123 -5.44 1.29 3.97
CA SER A 123 -4.90 2.67 3.94
C SER A 123 -5.55 3.59 2.87
N ARG A 124 -6.20 3.00 1.86
CA ARG A 124 -6.99 3.71 0.83
C ARG A 124 -8.43 3.95 1.29
N GLU A 125 -9.01 3.00 2.02
CA GLU A 125 -10.36 3.10 2.58
C GLU A 125 -10.44 4.18 3.67
N GLN A 126 -9.33 4.52 4.31
CA GLN A 126 -9.27 5.62 5.29
C GLN A 126 -9.26 7.03 4.66
N ARG A 127 -9.15 7.16 3.34
CA ARG A 127 -9.27 8.43 2.63
C ARG A 127 -10.45 8.39 1.67
N ASP A 128 -11.67 8.17 2.16
CA ASP A 128 -12.87 8.36 1.31
C ASP A 128 -13.00 9.83 0.88
N LEU A 129 -12.59 10.78 1.72
CA LEU A 129 -12.60 12.22 1.45
C LEU A 129 -11.19 12.80 1.59
N ILE A 130 -10.71 13.47 0.55
CA ILE A 130 -9.49 14.29 0.61
C ILE A 130 -9.90 15.76 0.53
N THR A 131 -9.40 16.58 1.47
CA THR A 131 -9.59 18.04 1.47
C THR A 131 -8.23 18.72 1.35
N LEU A 132 -8.07 19.56 0.32
CA LEU A 132 -6.85 20.33 0.02
C LEU A 132 -7.24 21.80 -0.22
N GLY A 133 -7.18 22.60 0.84
CA GLY A 133 -7.69 23.96 0.81
C GLY A 133 -9.17 23.99 0.43
N ALA A 134 -9.51 24.69 -0.65
CA ALA A 134 -10.88 24.77 -1.16
C ALA A 134 -11.33 23.53 -1.98
N LEU A 135 -10.42 22.61 -2.32
CA LEU A 135 -10.74 21.41 -3.08
C LEU A 135 -11.12 20.27 -2.13
N GLN A 136 -12.26 19.64 -2.38
CA GLN A 136 -12.72 18.43 -1.71
C GLN A 136 -12.98 17.38 -2.78
N ILE A 137 -12.52 16.15 -2.58
CA ILE A 137 -12.79 15.03 -3.50
C ILE A 137 -13.17 13.79 -2.70
N ARG A 138 -14.27 13.15 -3.08
CA ARG A 138 -14.81 11.96 -2.42
C ARG A 138 -14.80 10.75 -3.35
N ARG A 139 -14.23 9.63 -2.89
CA ARG A 139 -14.07 8.40 -3.67
C ARG A 139 -15.39 7.67 -3.86
N SER A 140 -16.13 7.42 -2.79
CA SER A 140 -17.37 6.65 -2.77
C SER A 140 -18.43 7.20 -3.73
N THR A 141 -18.60 8.51 -3.75
CA THR A 141 -19.58 9.20 -4.61
C THR A 141 -19.00 9.65 -5.95
N ARG A 142 -17.68 9.53 -6.15
CA ARG A 142 -16.95 10.10 -7.30
C ARG A 142 -17.21 11.59 -7.52
N THR A 143 -17.40 12.34 -6.45
CA THR A 143 -17.69 13.79 -6.51
C THR A 143 -16.45 14.60 -6.14
N ALA A 144 -16.31 15.77 -6.76
CA ALA A 144 -15.32 16.76 -6.39
C ALA A 144 -16.00 18.12 -6.25
N LEU A 145 -15.62 18.90 -5.22
CA LEU A 145 -16.07 20.26 -4.99
C LEU A 145 -14.87 21.19 -4.96
N LEU A 146 -14.99 22.35 -5.58
CA LEU A 146 -14.03 23.44 -5.45
C LEU A 146 -14.74 24.67 -4.88
N ALA A 147 -14.28 25.14 -3.73
CA ALA A 147 -14.89 26.24 -2.98
C ALA A 147 -16.41 26.00 -2.75
N GLY A 148 -16.77 24.75 -2.43
CA GLY A 148 -18.16 24.33 -2.20
C GLY A 148 -19.01 24.14 -3.46
N ARG A 149 -18.47 24.35 -4.66
CA ARG A 149 -19.18 24.10 -5.93
C ARG A 149 -18.76 22.78 -6.54
N GLU A 150 -19.72 21.93 -6.88
CA GLU A 150 -19.47 20.64 -7.51
C GLU A 150 -18.85 20.79 -8.90
N MET A 151 -17.83 19.97 -9.18
CA MET A 151 -17.12 19.91 -10.45
C MET A 151 -17.62 18.71 -11.25
N THR A 152 -18.07 18.94 -12.48
CA THR A 152 -18.37 17.84 -13.41
C THR A 152 -17.08 17.25 -13.96
N LEU A 153 -16.75 16.01 -13.61
CA LEU A 153 -15.56 15.29 -14.06
C LEU A 153 -15.94 14.04 -14.85
N THR A 154 -15.17 13.71 -15.89
CA THR A 154 -15.26 12.38 -16.51
C THR A 154 -14.54 11.33 -15.65
N SER A 155 -14.68 10.05 -15.99
CA SER A 155 -14.08 8.98 -15.18
C SER A 155 -12.56 9.08 -15.14
N SER A 156 -11.93 9.37 -16.28
CA SER A 156 -10.47 9.53 -16.37
C SER A 156 -9.97 10.78 -15.64
N GLU A 157 -10.72 11.88 -15.68
CA GLU A 157 -10.38 13.11 -14.98
C GLU A 157 -10.48 12.94 -13.46
N PHE A 158 -11.55 12.28 -12.98
CA PHE A 158 -11.71 11.98 -11.57
C PHE A 158 -10.56 11.13 -11.03
N GLU A 159 -10.20 10.07 -11.75
CA GLU A 159 -9.15 9.14 -11.32
C GLU A 159 -7.77 9.81 -11.30
N LEU A 160 -7.47 10.65 -12.30
CA LEU A 160 -6.24 11.44 -12.28
C LEU A 160 -6.23 12.47 -11.14
N LEU A 161 -7.32 13.20 -10.93
CA LEU A 161 -7.41 14.17 -9.84
C LEU A 161 -7.27 13.49 -8.48
N TRP A 162 -7.89 12.31 -8.31
CA TRP A 162 -7.76 11.50 -7.10
C TRP A 162 -6.30 11.11 -6.83
N LEU A 163 -5.62 10.54 -7.84
CA LEU A 163 -4.22 10.14 -7.73
C LEU A 163 -3.32 11.31 -7.30
N LEU A 164 -3.54 12.49 -7.90
CA LEU A 164 -2.80 13.70 -7.56
C LEU A 164 -3.12 14.21 -6.15
N CYS A 165 -4.37 14.09 -5.69
CA CYS A 165 -4.77 14.46 -4.32
C CYS A 165 -4.21 13.49 -3.27
N GLU A 166 -4.19 12.19 -3.57
CA GLU A 166 -3.64 11.13 -2.70
C GLU A 166 -2.13 11.33 -2.46
N ARG A 167 -1.44 11.92 -3.44
CA ARG A 167 -0.01 12.25 -3.44
C ARG A 167 0.28 13.75 -3.50
N ALA A 168 -0.57 14.56 -2.86
CA ALA A 168 -0.37 16.01 -2.85
C ALA A 168 1.01 16.37 -2.30
N GLY A 169 1.75 17.22 -3.02
CA GLY A 169 3.13 17.57 -2.71
C GLY A 169 4.18 16.65 -3.35
N GLU A 170 3.81 15.56 -4.01
CA GLU A 170 4.74 14.67 -4.70
C GLU A 170 4.65 14.80 -6.23
N VAL A 171 5.76 14.51 -6.92
CA VAL A 171 5.77 14.46 -8.39
C VAL A 171 5.29 13.10 -8.86
N VAL A 172 4.18 13.07 -9.59
CA VAL A 172 3.67 11.88 -10.27
C VAL A 172 4.13 11.89 -11.72
N SER A 173 4.82 10.82 -12.13
CA SER A 173 5.37 10.72 -13.48
C SER A 173 4.30 10.51 -14.55
N ARG A 174 4.61 10.87 -15.80
CA ARG A 174 3.69 10.65 -16.95
C ARG A 174 3.38 9.16 -17.14
N ASP A 175 4.39 8.32 -17.00
CA ASP A 175 4.24 6.87 -17.14
C ASP A 175 3.37 6.28 -16.02
N GLU A 176 3.52 6.77 -14.79
CA GLU A 176 2.64 6.38 -13.67
C GLU A 176 1.20 6.80 -13.92
N ILE A 177 0.97 8.03 -14.41
CA ILE A 177 -0.37 8.51 -14.76
C ILE A 177 -0.98 7.60 -15.84
N LEU A 178 -0.24 7.34 -16.93
CA LEU A 178 -0.71 6.49 -18.01
C LEU A 178 -1.00 5.06 -17.53
N LEU A 179 -0.15 4.50 -16.67
CA LEU A 179 -0.35 3.18 -16.08
C LEU A 179 -1.59 3.15 -15.17
N HIS A 180 -1.77 4.17 -14.35
CA HIS A 180 -2.92 4.29 -13.44
C HIS A 180 -4.25 4.36 -14.19
N LEU A 181 -4.26 5.03 -15.34
CA LEU A 181 -5.45 5.22 -16.15
C LEU A 181 -5.75 4.04 -17.10
N ARG A 182 -4.93 2.99 -17.13
CA ARG A 182 -5.20 1.82 -17.99
C ARG A 182 -6.45 1.08 -17.54
N GLY A 183 -7.36 0.83 -18.48
CA GLY A 183 -8.57 0.04 -18.25
C GLY A 183 -9.75 0.84 -17.69
N ILE A 184 -9.63 2.17 -17.58
CA ILE A 184 -10.75 3.06 -17.30
C ILE A 184 -11.52 3.29 -18.60
N ASP A 185 -12.87 3.23 -18.52
CA ASP A 185 -13.75 3.40 -19.68
C ASP A 185 -13.40 4.66 -20.46
N PHE A 186 -13.28 4.49 -21.78
CA PHE A 186 -12.79 5.50 -22.71
C PHE A 186 -13.91 6.50 -23.05
N ASP A 187 -13.84 7.70 -22.47
CA ASP A 187 -14.83 8.79 -22.68
C ASP A 187 -14.67 9.51 -24.05
N GLY A 188 -14.04 8.88 -25.05
CA GLY A 188 -13.95 9.41 -26.42
C GLY A 188 -12.82 10.39 -26.72
N PHE A 189 -11.86 10.60 -25.80
CA PHE A 189 -10.74 11.53 -26.01
C PHE A 189 -9.37 10.99 -25.60
N ASP A 190 -8.36 11.55 -26.27
CA ASP A 190 -6.92 11.26 -26.25
C ASP A 190 -6.34 10.73 -24.93
N ARG A 191 -5.49 9.70 -25.02
CA ARG A 191 -4.92 8.95 -23.87
C ARG A 191 -3.75 9.66 -23.18
N SER A 192 -3.40 10.88 -23.58
CA SER A 192 -2.21 11.52 -23.02
C SER A 192 -2.48 12.11 -21.63
N ALA A 193 -1.54 11.88 -20.70
CA ALA A 193 -1.55 12.50 -19.38
C ALA A 193 -1.70 14.03 -19.51
N ASP A 194 -1.01 14.63 -20.48
CA ASP A 194 -0.98 16.08 -20.70
C ASP A 194 -2.37 16.65 -21.08
N VAL A 195 -3.16 15.94 -21.89
CA VAL A 195 -4.52 16.38 -22.26
C VAL A 195 -5.47 16.36 -21.07
N ILE A 196 -5.43 15.30 -20.26
CA ILE A 196 -6.28 15.19 -19.06
C ILE A 196 -5.88 16.24 -18.04
N ILE A 197 -4.57 16.47 -17.84
CA ILE A 197 -4.06 17.55 -16.98
C ILE A 197 -4.58 18.90 -17.46
N SER A 198 -4.48 19.20 -18.76
CA SER A 198 -4.97 20.48 -19.32
C SER A 198 -6.45 20.73 -19.01
N ARG A 199 -7.29 19.69 -19.10
CA ARG A 199 -8.72 19.79 -18.75
C ARG A 199 -8.94 20.01 -17.25
N LEU A 200 -8.21 19.28 -16.41
CA LEU A 200 -8.27 19.44 -14.96
C LEU A 200 -7.90 20.86 -14.54
N ARG A 201 -6.82 21.43 -15.09
CA ARG A 201 -6.42 22.83 -14.81
C ARG A 201 -7.54 23.82 -15.11
N ARG A 202 -8.19 23.69 -16.27
CA ARG A 202 -9.33 24.52 -16.66
C ARG A 202 -10.50 24.38 -15.69
N LYS A 203 -10.83 23.15 -15.27
CA LYS A 203 -11.93 22.89 -14.32
C LYS A 203 -11.61 23.35 -12.89
N LEU A 204 -10.33 23.33 -12.50
CA LEU A 204 -9.84 23.87 -11.24
C LEU A 204 -9.77 25.40 -11.23
N GLY A 205 -10.20 26.07 -12.30
CA GLY A 205 -10.23 27.53 -12.41
C GLY A 205 -8.83 28.16 -12.54
N GLU A 206 -7.82 27.37 -12.92
CA GLU A 206 -6.45 27.87 -13.05
C GLU A 206 -6.32 28.79 -14.27
N GLN A 207 -5.87 30.02 -14.04
CA GLN A 207 -5.53 30.98 -15.09
C GLN A 207 -4.06 30.84 -15.45
N GLN A 208 -3.69 31.18 -16.68
CA GLN A 208 -2.32 31.10 -17.19
C GLN A 208 -1.33 31.98 -16.40
N ASP A 209 -1.84 33.00 -15.69
CA ASP A 209 -1.08 33.98 -14.91
C ASP A 209 -1.09 33.73 -13.38
N HIS A 210 -1.67 32.63 -12.90
CA HIS A 210 -1.73 32.29 -11.48
C HIS A 210 -1.04 30.94 -11.21
N PRO A 211 -0.44 30.73 -10.01
CA PRO A 211 0.24 29.48 -9.70
C PRO A 211 -0.73 28.30 -9.79
N HIS A 212 -0.51 27.43 -10.77
CA HIS A 212 -1.30 26.23 -10.96
C HIS A 212 -1.28 25.37 -9.69
N ARG A 213 -2.44 24.92 -9.22
CA ARG A 213 -2.54 23.88 -8.19
C ARG A 213 -1.86 22.62 -8.71
N ILE A 214 -1.98 22.33 -10.01
CA ILE A 214 -1.23 21.27 -10.68
C ILE A 214 -0.02 21.86 -11.41
N LYS A 215 1.17 21.79 -10.81
CA LYS A 215 2.43 22.24 -11.40
C LYS A 215 3.01 21.22 -12.38
N THR A 216 3.57 21.69 -13.49
CA THR A 216 4.41 20.86 -14.36
C THR A 216 5.83 20.83 -13.78
N VAL A 217 6.36 19.64 -13.53
CA VAL A 217 7.77 19.45 -13.21
C VAL A 217 8.47 18.95 -14.46
N TRP A 218 9.24 19.83 -15.09
CA TRP A 218 9.90 19.58 -16.38
C TRP A 218 10.66 18.25 -16.38
N ALA A 219 10.47 17.47 -17.45
CA ALA A 219 11.02 16.11 -17.65
C ALA A 219 10.66 15.05 -16.58
N LYS A 220 9.89 15.38 -15.54
CA LYS A 220 9.50 14.44 -14.47
C LYS A 220 8.03 14.08 -14.50
N GLY A 221 7.14 15.08 -14.58
CA GLY A 221 5.70 14.83 -14.49
C GLY A 221 4.91 16.01 -13.97
N TYR A 222 3.94 15.71 -13.11
CA TYR A 222 2.99 16.67 -12.55
C TYR A 222 2.92 16.56 -11.04
N GLN A 223 2.69 17.68 -10.36
CA GLN A 223 2.59 17.73 -8.90
C GLN A 223 1.41 18.61 -8.52
N LEU A 224 0.50 18.08 -7.68
CA LEU A 224 -0.53 18.89 -7.05
C LEU A 224 0.05 19.53 -5.80
N THR A 225 -0.16 20.83 -5.60
CA THR A 225 0.27 21.54 -4.40
C THR A 225 -0.59 21.12 -3.19
N ALA A 226 0.03 20.59 -2.13
CA ALA A 226 -0.60 20.49 -0.82
C ALA A 226 -0.83 21.92 -0.30
N ALA A 227 -2.05 22.28 0.10
CA ALA A 227 -2.42 23.68 0.31
C ALA A 227 -1.56 24.38 1.39
N GLY A 228 -1.11 25.59 1.06
CA GLY A 228 -0.28 26.51 1.86
C GLY A 228 0.19 27.74 1.08
N ASP A 229 0.37 27.62 -0.24
CA ASP A 229 0.79 28.73 -1.11
C ASP A 229 -0.24 29.02 -2.21
N ALA A 230 -1.32 29.72 -1.86
CA ALA A 230 -2.11 30.61 -2.74
C ALA A 230 -3.19 31.33 -1.91
#